data_AF-A0A7W6LHK2-F1
#
_entry.id   AF-A0A7W6LHK2-F1
#
_cell.length_a   1.000
_cell.length_b   1.000
_cell.length_c   1.000
_cell.angle_alpha   90.00
_cell.angle_beta   90.00
_cell.angle_gamma   90.00
#
_symmetry.space_group_name_H-M   'P 1'
#
loop_
_entity.id
_entity.type
_entity.pdbx_description
1 polymer ?
#
loop_
_entity_poly.entity_id
_entity_poly.type
_entity_poly.pdbx_seq_one_letter_code
_entity_poly.pdbx_strand_id
1 'polypeptide(L)'
;MLDAADLISLLRLECYGSIADLVSSAAELYFHPGTVSFGSGGDYKLEWDGRPEVILDLEIKPQGLSVYARLMLTDKTAGIEIDHISFQNPSDDPEENTRFLSRSLHAARFIRTPTALAG
;
A
#
# COMPACT_ATOMS: atom_id res chain seq x y z
N MET A 1 -3.75 -18.06 8.75
CA MET A 1 -4.21 -16.78 8.14
C MET A 1 -3.82 -15.70 9.12
N LEU A 2 -3.29 -14.59 8.62
CA LEU A 2 -2.95 -13.41 9.43
C LEU A 2 -4.24 -12.74 9.92
N ASP A 3 -4.34 -12.42 11.20
CA ASP A 3 -5.48 -11.66 11.76
C ASP A 3 -5.06 -10.29 12.32
N ALA A 4 -6.03 -9.56 12.87
CA ALA A 4 -5.79 -8.23 13.43
C ALA A 4 -4.86 -8.28 14.66
N ALA A 5 -4.95 -9.32 15.49
CA ALA A 5 -4.10 -9.46 16.68
C ALA A 5 -2.64 -9.70 16.28
N ASP A 6 -2.39 -10.45 15.20
CA ASP A 6 -1.05 -10.64 14.63
C ASP A 6 -0.45 -9.30 14.17
N LEU A 7 -1.19 -8.54 13.35
CA LEU A 7 -0.73 -7.24 12.86
C LEU A 7 -0.49 -6.22 13.99
N ILE A 8 -1.40 -6.17 14.97
CA ILE A 8 -1.25 -5.31 16.14
C ILE A 8 -0.01 -5.72 16.94
N SER A 9 0.25 -7.03 17.09
CA SER A 9 1.43 -7.51 17.79
C SER A 9 2.71 -7.10 17.08
N LEU A 10 2.75 -7.19 15.74
CA LEU A 10 3.89 -6.74 14.95
C LEU A 10 4.15 -5.23 15.11
N LEU A 11 3.09 -4.40 15.11
CA LEU A 11 3.21 -2.96 15.36
C LEU A 11 3.67 -2.67 16.79
N ARG A 12 3.06 -3.31 17.79
CA ARG A 12 3.39 -3.13 19.22
C ARG A 12 4.81 -3.53 19.58
N LEU A 13 5.34 -4.55 18.90
CA LEU A 13 6.69 -5.05 19.09
C LEU A 13 7.68 -4.43 18.10
N GLU A 14 7.27 -3.41 17.35
CA GLU A 14 8.10 -2.68 16.38
C GLU A 14 8.82 -3.60 15.37
N CYS A 15 8.16 -4.70 15.00
CA CYS A 15 8.67 -5.69 14.06
C CYS A 15 8.51 -5.21 12.60
N TYR A 16 8.97 -3.99 12.31
CA TYR A 16 8.76 -3.31 11.04
C TYR A 16 9.37 -4.05 9.85
N GLY A 17 10.48 -4.78 10.04
CA GLY A 17 11.04 -5.65 8.99
C GLY A 17 10.05 -6.73 8.55
N SER A 18 9.37 -7.38 9.50
CA SER A 18 8.36 -8.41 9.21
C SER A 18 7.12 -7.82 8.53
N ILE A 19 6.71 -6.61 8.92
CA ILE A 19 5.60 -5.90 8.25
C ILE A 19 6.01 -5.52 6.82
N ALA A 20 7.22 -5.01 6.62
CA ALA A 20 7.75 -4.67 5.30
C ALA A 20 7.79 -5.88 4.37
N ASP A 21 8.28 -7.02 4.85
CA ASP A 21 8.29 -8.27 4.08
C ASP A 21 6.87 -8.75 3.73
N LEU A 22 5.93 -8.63 4.67
CA LEU A 22 4.52 -8.99 4.46
C LEU A 22 3.86 -8.10 3.40
N VAL A 23 4.07 -6.78 3.49
CA VAL A 23 3.57 -5.80 2.53
C VAL A 23 4.17 -6.05 1.15
N SER A 24 5.49 -6.25 1.04
CA SER A 24 6.16 -6.52 -0.25
C SER A 24 5.61 -7.80 -0.89
N SER A 25 5.54 -8.89 -0.11
CA SER A 25 5.05 -10.19 -0.60
C SER A 25 3.59 -10.12 -1.09
N ALA A 26 2.73 -9.38 -0.38
CA ALA A 26 1.34 -9.20 -0.77
C ALA A 26 1.21 -8.29 -2.01
N ALA A 27 2.00 -7.22 -2.09
CA ALA A 27 1.97 -6.26 -3.19
C ALA A 27 2.50 -6.84 -4.50
N GLU A 28 3.56 -7.66 -4.44
CA GLU A 28 4.19 -8.28 -5.62
C GLU A 28 3.25 -9.21 -6.41
N LEU A 29 2.12 -9.61 -5.83
CA LEU A 29 1.07 -10.34 -6.55
C LEU A 29 0.36 -9.48 -7.62
N TYR A 30 0.37 -8.16 -7.45
CA TYR A 30 -0.42 -7.20 -8.23
C TYR A 30 0.40 -6.03 -8.81
N PHE A 31 1.63 -5.83 -8.34
CA PHE A 31 2.51 -4.73 -8.76
C PHE A 31 3.93 -5.25 -9.03
N HIS A 32 4.70 -4.48 -9.79
CA HIS A 32 6.13 -4.77 -9.94
C HIS A 32 6.85 -4.67 -8.58
N PRO A 33 7.89 -5.49 -8.31
CA PRO A 33 8.63 -5.44 -7.06
C PRO A 33 9.10 -4.03 -6.68
N GLY A 34 8.94 -3.65 -5.42
CA GLY A 34 9.30 -2.33 -4.90
C GLY A 34 8.34 -1.20 -5.26
N THR A 35 7.26 -1.46 -6.02
CA THR A 35 6.25 -0.44 -6.34
C THR A 35 5.46 -0.03 -5.10
N VAL A 36 5.12 -0.98 -4.23
CA VAL A 36 4.43 -0.70 -2.96
C VAL A 36 5.31 -1.24 -1.85
N SER A 37 5.65 -0.41 -0.89
CA SER A 37 6.46 -0.77 0.27
C SER A 37 5.84 -0.25 1.55
N PHE A 38 6.16 -0.90 2.67
CA PHE A 38 5.88 -0.34 3.99
C PHE A 38 6.65 0.96 4.19
N GLY A 39 5.97 1.96 4.75
CA GLY A 39 6.48 3.31 4.96
C GLY A 39 7.13 3.48 6.32
N SER A 40 6.82 4.61 6.98
CA SER A 40 7.42 5.04 8.24
C SER A 40 6.98 4.24 9.47
N GLY A 41 5.83 3.58 9.41
CA GLY A 41 5.25 2.94 10.58
C GLY A 41 3.78 2.57 10.37
N GLY A 42 3.05 2.52 11.47
CA GLY A 42 1.63 2.25 11.47
C GLY A 42 1.06 2.54 12.85
N ASP A 43 -0.26 2.48 12.95
CA ASP A 43 -0.99 2.68 14.18
C ASP A 43 -2.08 1.61 14.32
N TYR A 44 -2.65 1.47 15.51
CA TYR A 44 -3.76 0.56 15.72
C TYR A 44 -4.73 1.08 16.77
N LYS A 45 -6.00 0.72 16.60
CA LYS A 45 -7.03 0.91 17.60
C LYS A 45 -7.42 -0.45 18.16
N LEU A 46 -7.27 -0.61 19.48
CA LEU A 46 -7.68 -1.82 20.21
C LEU A 46 -8.40 -1.43 21.49
N GLU A 47 -9.71 -1.67 21.52
CA GLU A 47 -10.59 -1.41 22.67
C GLU A 47 -11.18 -2.73 23.17
N TRP A 48 -11.58 -2.80 24.44
CA TRP A 48 -12.15 -4.02 25.04
C TRP A 48 -13.50 -4.42 24.43
N ASP A 49 -14.30 -3.45 24.01
CA ASP A 49 -15.64 -3.59 23.44
C ASP A 49 -15.74 -3.08 21.99
N GLY A 50 -14.62 -2.64 21.42
CA GLY A 50 -14.52 -2.10 20.07
C GLY A 50 -13.99 -3.12 19.05
N ARG A 51 -14.18 -2.79 17.77
CA ARG A 51 -13.58 -3.56 16.67
C ARG A 51 -12.14 -3.08 16.46
N PRO A 52 -11.18 -4.00 16.25
CA PRO A 52 -9.81 -3.61 16.00
C PRO A 52 -9.69 -2.90 14.66
N GLU A 53 -8.78 -1.93 14.61
CA GLU A 53 -8.37 -1.25 13.39
C GLU A 53 -6.85 -1.22 13.33
N VAL A 54 -6.30 -1.44 12.14
CA VAL A 54 -4.86 -1.38 11.88
C VAL A 54 -4.61 -0.42 10.75
N ILE A 55 -3.69 0.51 10.96
CA ILE A 55 -3.24 1.49 9.99
C ILE A 55 -1.79 1.18 9.66
N LEU A 56 -1.45 1.03 8.39
CA LEU A 56 -0.09 0.87 7.92
C LEU A 56 0.26 2.01 6.98
N ASP A 57 1.39 2.68 7.22
CA ASP A 57 1.94 3.62 6.27
C ASP A 57 2.49 2.85 5.08
N LEU A 58 2.16 3.31 3.89
CA LEU A 58 2.61 2.78 2.62
C LEU A 58 3.29 3.87 1.81
N GLU A 59 4.32 3.48 1.08
CA GLU A 59 4.91 4.28 0.03
C GLU A 59 4.69 3.56 -1.30
N ILE A 60 4.04 4.23 -2.24
CA ILE A 60 3.76 3.72 -3.58
C ILE A 60 4.63 4.51 -4.56
N LYS A 61 5.59 3.83 -5.18
CA LYS A 61 6.61 4.40 -6.07
C LYS A 61 6.42 3.90 -7.51
N PRO A 62 5.40 4.36 -8.24
CA PRO A 62 5.38 4.16 -9.68
C PRO A 62 6.46 5.04 -10.34
N GLN A 63 6.73 4.83 -11.62
CA GLN A 63 7.77 5.59 -12.32
C GLN A 63 7.46 7.11 -12.31
N GLY A 64 8.41 7.91 -11.82
CA GLY A 64 8.38 9.38 -11.90
C GLY A 64 7.64 10.10 -10.77
N LEU A 65 7.08 9.40 -9.77
CA LEU A 65 6.45 10.02 -8.59
C LEU A 65 6.46 9.06 -7.38
N SER A 66 6.21 9.61 -6.21
CA SER A 66 5.98 8.86 -4.96
C SER A 66 4.65 9.27 -4.35
N VAL A 67 3.86 8.31 -3.90
CA VAL A 67 2.61 8.52 -3.15
C VAL A 67 2.80 7.98 -1.74
N TYR A 68 2.56 8.81 -0.75
CA TYR A 68 2.50 8.43 0.66
C TYR A 68 1.05 8.26 1.04
N ALA A 69 0.72 7.07 1.54
CA ALA A 69 -0.66 6.68 1.81
C ALA A 69 -0.76 5.86 3.08
N ARG A 70 -1.94 5.84 3.69
CA ARG A 70 -2.27 4.98 4.82
C ARG A 70 -3.26 3.91 4.38
N LEU A 71 -2.90 2.65 4.62
CA LEU A 71 -3.79 1.51 4.52
C LEU A 71 -4.50 1.30 5.84
N MET A 72 -5.81 1.50 5.84
CA MET A 72 -6.68 1.26 7.00
C MET A 72 -7.37 -0.09 6.82
N LEU A 73 -7.19 -0.99 7.79
CA LEU A 73 -7.80 -2.31 7.83
C LEU A 73 -8.77 -2.37 9.02
N THR A 74 -10.05 -2.61 8.73
CA THR A 74 -11.10 -2.76 9.74
C THR A 74 -11.72 -4.15 9.66
N ASP A 75 -12.76 -4.42 10.46
CA ASP A 75 -13.40 -5.74 10.52
C ASP A 75 -14.01 -6.22 9.19
N LYS A 76 -14.44 -5.29 8.34
CA LYS A 76 -15.19 -5.59 7.09
C LYS A 76 -14.68 -4.87 5.86
N THR A 77 -13.95 -3.79 6.04
CA THR A 77 -13.49 -2.96 4.93
C THR A 77 -12.00 -2.67 5.05
N ALA A 78 -11.37 -2.44 3.90
CA ALA A 78 -10.06 -1.85 3.81
C ALA A 78 -10.19 -0.51 3.05
N GLY A 79 -9.43 0.49 3.47
CA GLY A 79 -9.37 1.80 2.86
C GLY A 79 -7.93 2.22 2.58
N ILE A 80 -7.74 3.02 1.55
CA ILE A 80 -6.47 3.71 1.27
C ILE A 80 -6.75 5.20 1.36
N GLU A 81 -5.98 5.91 2.17
CA GLU A 81 -5.98 7.36 2.25
C GLU A 81 -4.67 7.88 1.69
N ILE A 82 -4.70 8.86 0.79
CA ILE A 82 -3.49 9.48 0.23
C ILE A 82 -3.20 10.73 1.04
N ASP A 83 -2.05 10.75 1.72
CA ASP A 83 -1.62 11.90 2.52
C ASP A 83 -0.85 12.91 1.68
N HIS A 84 0.05 12.42 0.81
CA HIS A 84 0.90 13.28 0.00
C HIS A 84 1.32 12.61 -1.31
N ILE A 85 1.46 13.41 -2.36
CA ILE A 85 1.98 12.99 -3.66
C ILE A 85 3.16 13.91 -4.02
N SER A 86 4.30 13.30 -4.30
CA SER A 86 5.52 13.98 -4.72
C SER A 86 5.87 13.59 -6.15
N PHE A 87 5.84 14.58 -7.06
CA PHE A 87 6.22 14.39 -8.46
C PHE A 87 7.71 14.74 -8.65
N GLN A 88 8.45 13.90 -9.38
CA GLN A 88 9.86 14.20 -9.66
C GLN A 88 10.01 15.42 -10.58
N ASN A 89 9.10 15.58 -11.53
CA ASN A 89 9.10 16.68 -12.48
C ASN A 89 7.66 17.21 -12.68
N PRO A 90 7.13 17.98 -11.72
CA PRO A 90 5.75 18.46 -11.78
C PRO A 90 5.54 19.41 -12.97
N SER A 91 4.37 19.32 -13.60
CA SER A 91 3.87 20.33 -14.54
C SER A 91 3.25 21.51 -13.77
N ASP A 92 3.23 22.69 -14.39
CA ASP A 92 2.50 23.85 -13.89
C ASP A 92 0.97 23.66 -13.98
N ASP A 93 0.49 22.71 -14.81
CA ASP A 93 -0.92 22.34 -14.90
C ASP A 93 -1.27 21.18 -13.94
N PRO A 94 -2.11 21.41 -12.91
CA PRO A 94 -2.57 20.37 -12.01
C PRO A 94 -3.32 19.21 -12.69
N GLU A 95 -4.00 19.46 -13.81
CA GLU A 95 -4.71 18.42 -14.55
C GLU A 95 -3.72 17.47 -15.24
N GLU A 96 -2.62 17.99 -15.78
CA GLU A 96 -1.54 17.16 -16.33
C GLU A 96 -0.91 16.27 -15.27
N ASN A 97 -0.66 16.81 -14.07
CA ASN A 97 -0.15 16.04 -12.93
C ASN A 97 -1.13 14.93 -12.52
N THR A 98 -2.44 15.20 -12.52
CA THR A 98 -3.47 14.20 -12.24
C THR A 98 -3.53 13.10 -13.30
N ARG A 99 -3.46 13.47 -14.59
CA ARG A 99 -3.38 12.51 -15.70
C ARG A 99 -2.11 11.68 -15.63
N PHE A 100 -0.98 12.30 -15.25
CA PHE A 100 0.29 11.60 -15.06
C PHE A 100 0.20 10.59 -13.91
N LEU A 101 -0.33 10.99 -12.75
CA LEU A 101 -0.57 10.11 -11.61
C LEU A 101 -1.37 8.86 -12.01
N SER A 102 -2.51 9.06 -12.67
CA SER A 102 -3.37 7.95 -13.11
C SER A 102 -2.63 7.00 -14.05
N ARG A 103 -1.89 7.52 -15.04
CA ARG A 103 -1.11 6.71 -15.98
C ARG A 103 0.00 5.94 -15.29
N SER A 104 0.77 6.59 -14.42
CA SER A 104 1.90 5.96 -13.70
C SER A 104 1.42 4.85 -12.77
N LEU A 105 0.32 5.08 -12.03
CA LEU A 105 -0.30 4.03 -11.20
C LEU A 105 -0.81 2.86 -12.04
N HIS A 106 -1.43 3.12 -13.19
CA HIS A 106 -1.90 2.05 -14.06
C HIS A 106 -0.74 1.24 -14.66
N ALA A 107 0.34 1.90 -15.05
CA ALA A 107 1.53 1.24 -15.62
C ALA A 107 2.29 0.40 -14.58
N ALA A 108 2.21 0.75 -13.29
CA ALA A 108 2.89 0.01 -12.23
C ALA A 108 2.20 -1.31 -11.85
N ARG A 109 0.97 -1.55 -12.35
CA ARG A 109 0.23 -2.80 -12.13
C ARG A 109 0.87 -3.94 -12.90
N PHE A 110 1.08 -5.05 -12.21
CA PHE A 110 1.46 -6.31 -12.84
C PHE A 110 0.21 -6.99 -13.42
N ILE A 111 0.09 -7.02 -14.75
CA ILE A 111 -0.95 -7.79 -15.43
C ILE A 111 -0.48 -9.24 -15.50
N ARG A 112 -1.02 -10.13 -14.66
CA ARG A 112 -0.96 -11.57 -14.96
C ARG A 112 -1.75 -11.81 -16.23
N THR A 113 -1.08 -11.96 -17.36
CA THR A 113 -1.68 -12.64 -18.51
C THR A 113 -2.03 -14.05 -18.03
N PRO A 114 -3.31 -14.48 -18.05
CA PRO A 114 -3.63 -15.85 -17.72
C PRO A 114 -2.86 -16.73 -18.70
N THR A 115 -2.05 -17.66 -18.19
CA THR A 115 -1.44 -18.70 -19.03
C THR A 115 -2.58 -19.39 -19.76
N ALA A 116 -2.70 -19.14 -21.06
CA ALA A 116 -3.58 -19.94 -21.91
C ALA A 116 -3.08 -21.38 -21.77
N LEU A 117 -3.91 -22.24 -21.17
CA LEU A 117 -3.72 -23.68 -21.17
C LEU A 117 -3.60 -24.11 -22.63
N ALA A 118 -2.37 -24.42 -23.06
CA ALA A 118 -2.14 -25.13 -24.31
C ALA A 118 -2.77 -26.51 -24.14
N GLY A 119 -3.85 -26.75 -24.90
CA GLY A 119 -4.51 -28.04 -25.02
C GLY A 119 -3.76 -29.01 -25.91
#